data_AF-A0A0R2TH83-F1
#
_entry.id   AF-A0A0R2TH83-F1
#
_cell.length_a   1.000
_cell.length_b   1.000
_cell.length_c   1.000
_cell.angle_alpha   90.00
_cell.angle_beta   90.00
_cell.angle_gamma   90.00
#
_symmetry.space_group_name_H-M   'P 1'
#
loop_
_entity.id
_entity.type
_entity.pdbx_description
1 polymer ?
#
loop_
_entity_poly.entity_id
_entity_poly.type
_entity_poly.pdbx_seq_one_letter_code
_entity_poly.pdbx_strand_id
1 'polypeptide(L)'
;MSLLKEPMHPGEVLKELYLDPLDMGAIAFARRLDVPRTRIERLVKGVTSVTPDTALRLARAFNTTPAYWMNMQTNYDMSIASKVVDVSGIEPLFAA
;
A
#
# COMPACT_ATOMS: atom_id res chain seq x y z
N MET A 1 -10.76 7.60 12.27
CA MET A 1 -9.30 7.33 12.32
C MET A 1 -8.62 8.32 11.40
N SER A 2 -7.85 9.26 11.94
CA SER A 2 -6.90 10.04 11.16
C SER A 2 -5.53 9.51 11.53
N LEU A 3 -4.88 8.80 10.61
CA LEU A 3 -3.55 8.25 10.83
C LEU A 3 -2.65 8.77 9.71
N LEU A 4 -1.92 9.83 10.08
CA LEU A 4 -1.01 10.65 9.28
C LEU A 4 -1.71 11.60 8.29
N LYS A 5 -1.35 12.89 8.37
CA LYS A 5 -1.81 13.95 7.45
C LYS A 5 -1.41 13.63 6.01
N GLU A 6 -0.32 12.88 5.84
CA GLU A 6 0.21 12.38 4.57
C GLU A 6 0.75 10.95 4.79
N PRO A 7 -0.08 9.91 4.61
CA PRO A 7 0.38 8.53 4.64
C PRO A 7 1.39 8.28 3.49
N MET A 8 2.45 7.52 3.79
CA MET A 8 3.41 7.06 2.79
C MET A 8 2.81 5.97 1.91
N HIS A 9 3.31 5.84 0.67
CA HIS A 9 2.84 4.76 -0.20
C HIS A 9 3.25 3.40 0.41
N PRO A 10 2.38 2.37 0.44
CA PRO A 10 2.72 1.09 1.08
C PRO A 10 3.97 0.41 0.51
N GLY A 11 4.28 0.68 -0.76
CA GLY A 11 5.51 0.24 -1.40
C GLY A 11 6.78 0.91 -0.88
N GLU A 12 6.72 2.18 -0.47
CA GLU A 12 7.84 2.86 0.21
C GLU A 12 8.04 2.25 1.59
N VAL A 13 6.95 2.00 2.33
CA VAL A 13 6.98 1.28 3.61
C VAL A 13 7.60 -0.12 3.47
N LEU A 14 7.21 -0.87 2.43
CA LEU A 14 7.79 -2.17 2.10
C LEU A 14 9.30 -2.06 1.90
N LYS A 15 9.76 -1.05 1.16
CA LYS A 15 11.18 -0.83 0.92
C LYS A 15 11.92 -0.53 2.23
N GLU A 16 11.51 0.53 2.92
CA GLU A 16 12.27 1.10 4.03
C GLU A 16 12.22 0.25 5.30
N LEU A 17 11.06 -0.35 5.61
CA LEU A 17 10.87 -1.05 6.88
C LEU A 17 11.04 -2.56 6.79
N TYR A 18 11.04 -3.14 5.58
CA TYR A 18 11.13 -4.59 5.41
C TYR A 18 12.31 -5.00 4.53
N LEU A 19 12.48 -4.41 3.34
CA LEU A 19 13.53 -4.86 2.41
C LEU A 19 14.91 -4.33 2.78
N ASP A 20 15.03 -3.03 3.07
CA ASP A 20 16.32 -2.41 3.42
C ASP A 20 16.93 -3.02 4.71
N PRO A 21 16.17 -3.29 5.80
CA PRO A 21 16.71 -3.94 7.00
C PRO A 21 17.13 -5.41 6.78
N LEU A 22 16.63 -6.05 5.72
CA LEU A 22 16.97 -7.42 5.34
C LEU A 22 18.08 -7.48 4.28
N ASP A 23 18.62 -6.34 3.84
CA ASP A 23 19.53 -6.21 2.69
C ASP A 23 18.99 -6.96 1.45
N MET A 24 17.67 -6.89 1.24
CA MET A 24 16.98 -7.70 0.24
C MET A 24 16.54 -6.85 -0.97
N GLY A 25 17.21 -7.05 -2.11
CA GLY A 25 16.81 -6.41 -3.36
C GLY A 25 15.46 -6.91 -3.91
N ALA A 26 14.80 -6.05 -4.70
CA ALA A 26 13.50 -6.34 -5.32
C ALA A 26 13.46 -7.63 -6.15
N ILE A 27 14.58 -8.00 -6.80
CA ILE A 27 14.70 -9.23 -7.59
C ILE A 27 14.59 -10.47 -6.68
N ALA A 28 15.36 -10.48 -5.59
CA ALA A 28 15.38 -11.58 -4.65
C ALA A 28 14.02 -11.75 -3.98
N PHE A 29 13.40 -10.63 -3.59
CA PHE A 29 12.09 -10.64 -2.97
C PHE A 29 10.98 -11.12 -3.94
N ALA A 30 10.98 -10.65 -5.19
CA ALA A 30 10.01 -11.07 -6.19
C ALA A 30 10.06 -12.59 -6.44
N ARG A 31 11.26 -13.19 -6.47
CA ARG A 31 11.43 -14.64 -6.55
C ARG A 31 10.84 -15.36 -5.35
N ARG A 32 11.06 -14.84 -4.14
CA ARG A 32 10.48 -15.41 -2.90
C ARG A 32 8.95 -15.35 -2.88
N LEU A 33 8.37 -14.32 -3.49
CA LEU A 33 6.92 -14.15 -3.60
C LEU A 33 6.30 -14.88 -4.79
N ASP A 34 7.08 -15.50 -5.66
CA ASP A 34 6.62 -16.09 -6.93
C ASP A 34 5.83 -15.09 -7.80
N VAL A 35 6.43 -13.93 -8.06
CA VAL A 35 5.87 -12.87 -8.91
C VAL A 35 6.92 -12.27 -9.84
N PRO A 36 6.53 -11.61 -10.95
CA PRO A 36 7.47 -10.89 -11.80
C PRO A 36 8.22 -9.81 -11.04
N ARG A 37 9.54 -9.71 -11.26
CA ARG A 37 10.43 -8.67 -10.71
C ARG A 37 9.84 -7.27 -10.84
N THR A 38 9.33 -6.94 -12.03
CA THR A 38 8.79 -5.62 -12.36
C THR A 38 7.62 -5.22 -11.46
N ARG A 39 6.87 -6.19 -10.93
CA ARG A 39 5.79 -5.93 -9.98
C ARG A 39 6.34 -5.33 -8.69
N ILE A 40 7.37 -5.94 -8.11
CA ILE A 40 7.98 -5.45 -6.87
C ILE A 40 8.72 -4.14 -7.10
N GLU A 41 9.44 -4.00 -8.22
CA GLU A 41 10.14 -2.75 -8.54
C GLU A 41 9.20 -1.56 -8.69
N ARG A 42 8.04 -1.74 -9.33
CA ARG A 42 7.04 -0.68 -9.47
C ARG A 42 6.34 -0.40 -8.15
N LEU A 43 6.07 -1.43 -7.37
CA LEU A 43 5.49 -1.30 -6.03
C LEU A 43 6.39 -0.44 -5.13
N VAL A 44 7.68 -0.81 -4.98
CA VAL A 44 8.61 -0.07 -4.09
C VAL A 44 8.91 1.36 -4.56
N LYS A 45 8.66 1.67 -5.84
CA LYS A 45 8.75 3.03 -6.40
C LYS A 45 7.47 3.85 -6.24
N GLY A 46 6.42 3.29 -5.62
CA GLY A 46 5.13 3.98 -5.50
C GLY A 46 4.32 4.09 -6.79
N VAL A 47 4.71 3.35 -7.84
CA VAL A 47 4.09 3.46 -9.18
C VAL A 47 2.83 2.60 -9.31
N THR A 48 2.72 1.54 -8.50
CA THR A 48 1.56 0.64 -8.52
C THR A 48 1.10 0.36 -7.10
N SER A 49 -0.22 0.39 -6.91
CA SER A 49 -0.88 0.07 -5.65
C SER A 49 -0.68 -1.39 -5.22
N VAL A 50 -0.81 -1.62 -3.92
CA VAL A 50 -0.98 -2.97 -3.36
C VAL A 50 -2.35 -3.50 -3.76
N THR A 51 -2.37 -4.60 -4.49
CA THR A 51 -3.59 -5.37 -4.79
C THR A 51 -3.86 -6.42 -3.71
N PRO A 52 -5.08 -7.00 -3.63
CA PRO A 52 -5.36 -8.10 -2.71
C PRO A 52 -4.42 -9.32 -2.87
N ASP A 53 -4.06 -9.70 -4.11
CA ASP A 53 -3.05 -10.74 -4.38
C ASP A 53 -1.68 -10.37 -3.79
N THR A 54 -1.25 -9.12 -3.97
CA THR A 54 0.01 -8.63 -3.40
C THR A 54 -0.05 -8.63 -1.88
N ALA A 55 -1.14 -8.16 -1.28
CA ALA A 55 -1.33 -8.13 0.18
C ALA A 55 -1.27 -9.54 0.79
N LEU A 56 -1.89 -10.54 0.17
CA LEU A 56 -1.82 -11.95 0.60
C LEU A 56 -0.38 -12.48 0.59
N ARG A 57 0.37 -12.20 -0.49
CA ARG A 57 1.77 -12.63 -0.63
C ARG A 57 2.68 -11.95 0.39
N LEU A 58 2.53 -10.64 0.58
CA LEU A 58 3.29 -9.88 1.57
C LEU A 58 2.99 -10.35 3.00
N ALA A 59 1.72 -10.56 3.33
CA ALA A 59 1.29 -11.07 4.62
C ALA A 59 1.94 -12.43 4.92
N ARG A 60 1.94 -13.35 3.95
CA ARG A 60 2.58 -14.65 4.09
C ARG A 60 4.09 -14.56 4.27
N ALA A 61 4.74 -13.63 3.58
CA ALA A 61 6.19 -13.46 3.60
C ALA A 61 6.73 -12.84 4.89
N PHE A 62 5.98 -11.91 5.49
CA PHE A 62 6.40 -11.16 6.67
C PHE A 62 5.65 -11.52 7.95
N ASN A 63 4.81 -12.55 7.91
CA ASN A 63 3.98 -12.95 9.05
C ASN A 63 3.10 -11.81 9.57
N THR A 64 2.48 -11.08 8.64
CA THR A 64 1.50 -10.02 8.93
C THR A 64 0.11 -10.40 8.40
N THR A 65 -0.84 -9.46 8.35
CA THR A 65 -2.17 -9.71 7.80
C THR A 65 -2.35 -9.05 6.43
N PRO A 66 -3.17 -9.60 5.51
CA PRO A 66 -3.48 -8.92 4.25
C PRO A 66 -4.16 -7.56 4.47
N ALA A 67 -5.01 -7.47 5.50
CA ALA A 67 -5.69 -6.23 5.90
C ALA A 67 -4.69 -5.13 6.30
N TYR A 68 -3.58 -5.47 6.94
CA TYR A 68 -2.53 -4.49 7.27
C TYR A 68 -2.04 -3.75 6.01
N TRP A 69 -1.71 -4.48 4.95
CA TRP A 69 -1.25 -3.89 3.69
C TRP A 69 -2.35 -3.14 2.93
N MET A 70 -3.57 -3.72 2.88
CA MET A 70 -4.71 -3.07 2.21
C MET A 70 -5.15 -1.78 2.91
N ASN A 71 -5.08 -1.73 4.24
CA ASN A 71 -5.42 -0.54 5.00
C ASN A 71 -4.42 0.60 4.73
N MET A 72 -3.12 0.29 4.61
CA MET A 72 -2.13 1.29 4.20
C MET A 72 -2.44 1.83 2.81
N GLN A 73 -2.76 0.95 1.85
CA GLN A 73 -3.12 1.38 0.50
C GLN A 73 -4.36 2.28 0.51
N THR A 74 -5.40 1.87 1.24
CA THR A 74 -6.64 2.64 1.37
C THR A 74 -6.37 4.02 1.98
N ASN A 75 -5.56 4.09 3.03
CA ASN A 75 -5.19 5.37 3.64
C ASN A 75 -4.42 6.27 2.67
N TYR A 76 -3.45 5.72 1.94
CA TYR A 76 -2.71 6.43 0.91
C TYR A 76 -3.65 6.99 -0.17
N ASP A 77 -4.49 6.13 -0.76
CA ASP A 77 -5.40 6.49 -1.83
C ASP A 77 -6.42 7.54 -1.36
N MET A 78 -6.94 7.43 -0.14
CA MET A 78 -7.83 8.43 0.46
C MET A 78 -7.14 9.79 0.64
N SER A 79 -5.88 9.81 1.08
CA SER A 79 -5.12 11.06 1.20
C SER A 79 -4.92 11.73 -0.15
N ILE A 80 -4.55 10.97 -1.19
CA ILE A 80 -4.40 11.50 -2.54
C ILE A 80 -5.76 11.98 -3.10
N ALA A 81 -6.81 11.18 -2.96
CA ALA A 81 -8.15 11.52 -3.44
C ALA A 81 -8.69 12.79 -2.77
N SER A 82 -8.49 12.94 -1.45
CA SER A 82 -8.97 14.12 -0.70
C SER A 82 -8.38 15.44 -1.18
N LYS A 83 -7.24 15.43 -1.88
CA LYS A 83 -6.59 16.62 -2.45
C LYS A 83 -7.21 17.08 -3.77
N VAL A 84 -7.96 16.21 -4.45
CA VAL A 84 -8.46 16.46 -5.82
C VAL A 84 -9.97 16.32 -5.95
N VAL A 85 -10.61 15.53 -5.09
CA VAL A 85 -12.06 15.32 -5.11
C VAL A 85 -12.74 16.42 -4.27
N ASP A 86 -13.47 17.31 -4.96
CA ASP A 86 -14.34 18.28 -4.30
C ASP A 86 -15.68 17.63 -3.95
N VAL A 87 -15.95 17.54 -2.64
CA VAL A 87 -17.21 17.03 -2.09
C VAL A 87 -18.05 18.13 -1.43
N SER A 88 -17.64 19.40 -1.55
CA SER A 88 -18.27 20.51 -0.83
C SER A 88 -19.73 20.76 -1.22
N GLY A 89 -20.13 20.36 -2.43
CA GLY A 89 -21.51 20.46 -2.91
C GLY A 89 -22.42 19.29 -2.53
N ILE A 90 -21.95 18.31 -1.76
CA ILE A 90 -22.73 17.12 -1.38
C ILE A 90 -23.37 17.35 -0.01
N GLU A 91 -24.69 17.49 0.02
CA GLU A 91 -25.47 17.59 1.26
C GLU A 91 -25.62 16.20 1.93
N PRO A 92 -25.36 16.07 3.24
CA PRO A 92 -25.55 14.81 3.96
C PRO A 92 -27.01 14.34 3.96
N LEU A 93 -27.22 13.05 3.71
CA LEU A 93 -28.54 12.42 3.79
C LEU A 93 -28.86 12.08 5.25
N PHE A 94 -30.02 12.54 5.72
CA PHE A 94 -30.57 12.17 7.03
C PHE A 94 -31.76 11.23 6.83
N ALA A 95 -31.80 10.14 7.59
CA ALA A 95 -32.99 9.30 7.66
C ALA A 95 -34.09 10.06 8.45
N ALA A 96 -35.33 9.98 7.97
CA ALA A 96 -36.51 10.54 8.61
C ALA A 96 -36.89 9.79 9.90
#